data_AF-A0A971FWK3-F1
#
_entry.id   AF-A0A971FWK3-F1
#
_cell.length_a   1.000
_cell.length_b   1.000
_cell.length_c   1.000
_cell.angle_alpha   90.00
_cell.angle_beta   90.00
_cell.angle_gamma   90.00
#
_symmetry.space_group_name_H-M   'P 1'
#
loop_
_entity.id
_entity.type
_entity.pdbx_description
1 polymer ?
#
loop_
_entity_poly.entity_id
_entity_poly.type
_entity_poly.pdbx_seq_one_letter_code
_entity_poly.pdbx_strand_id
1 'polypeptide(L)'
;MTRQTNIGPTTEKQRYIILDALRGMALLAIILANFPEFGLWSFLSGEERQMMPTASTDNVVRYMQYFLIDGKGYTLFSLLFGCGFSIILEHALQRGTGGILLFYRRMTILLLMAFCHLMFIWSGDILCLYATLGMILPLFHQLSNKGLLWSAGILLFLPVAMDFLQQATGISIA
;
A
#
# COMPACT_ATOMS: atom_id res chain seq x y z
N MET A 1 -11.54 27.42 -30.01
CA MET A 1 -10.18 27.14 -29.53
C MET A 1 -10.20 25.86 -28.70
N THR A 2 -10.01 24.71 -29.34
CA THR A 2 -9.86 23.41 -28.66
C THR A 2 -8.47 23.36 -28.04
N ARG A 3 -8.39 23.46 -26.71
CA ARG A 3 -7.14 23.29 -25.95
C ARG A 3 -6.69 21.84 -26.18
N GLN A 4 -5.77 21.62 -27.12
CA GLN A 4 -5.12 20.33 -27.30
C GLN A 4 -4.36 20.02 -26.00
N THR A 5 -4.98 19.24 -25.13
CA THR A 5 -4.32 18.65 -23.98
C THR A 5 -3.40 17.57 -24.53
N ASN A 6 -2.14 17.93 -24.77
CA ASN A 6 -1.14 17.00 -25.26
C ASN A 6 -1.02 15.85 -24.24
N ILE A 7 -1.53 14.67 -24.60
CA ILE A 7 -1.63 13.50 -23.70
C ILE A 7 -0.29 12.76 -23.71
N GLY A 8 0.77 13.47 -23.39
CA GLY A 8 2.13 12.93 -23.32
C GLY A 8 2.48 12.40 -21.93
N PRO A 9 3.51 11.53 -21.82
CA PRO A 9 4.11 11.18 -20.54
C PRO A 9 4.58 12.44 -19.79
N THR A 10 4.55 12.40 -18.46
CA THR A 10 5.06 13.48 -17.61
C THR A 10 6.52 13.77 -17.96
N THR A 11 6.83 15.03 -18.27
CA THR A 11 8.20 15.45 -18.57
C THR A 11 9.06 15.39 -17.29
N GLU A 12 10.38 15.21 -17.42
CA GLU A 12 11.26 15.07 -16.25
C GLU A 12 11.18 16.26 -15.28
N LYS A 13 10.97 17.47 -15.80
CA LYS A 13 10.76 18.68 -14.97
C LYS A 13 9.52 18.65 -14.08
N GLN A 14 8.57 17.76 -14.35
CA GLN A 14 7.33 17.59 -13.57
C GLN A 14 7.44 16.43 -12.55
N ARG A 15 8.62 15.81 -12.42
CA ARG A 15 8.82 14.61 -11.61
C ARG A 15 9.55 14.94 -10.32
N TYR A 16 8.97 14.51 -9.20
CA TYR A 16 9.57 14.69 -7.88
C TYR A 16 10.58 13.55 -7.60
N ILE A 17 11.86 13.78 -7.91
CA ILE A 17 12.94 12.79 -7.73
C ILE A 17 12.95 12.21 -6.31
N ILE A 18 12.77 13.07 -5.30
CA ILE A 18 12.73 12.65 -3.90
C ILE A 18 11.61 11.63 -3.62
N LEU A 19 10.44 11.81 -4.23
CA LEU A 19 9.30 10.92 -4.05
C LEU A 19 9.57 9.55 -4.68
N ASP A 20 10.24 9.53 -5.83
CA ASP A 20 10.62 8.29 -6.51
C ASP A 20 11.74 7.55 -5.75
N ALA A 21 12.73 8.26 -5.22
CA ALA A 21 13.77 7.68 -4.38
C ALA A 21 13.20 7.08 -3.07
N LEU A 22 12.28 7.79 -2.41
CA LEU A 22 11.60 7.30 -1.21
C LEU A 22 10.73 6.07 -1.50
N ARG A 23 10.08 6.01 -2.68
CA ARG A 23 9.35 4.80 -3.10
C ARG A 23 10.28 3.63 -3.31
N GLY A 24 11.42 3.84 -3.96
CA GLY A 24 12.45 2.80 -4.12
C GLY A 24 12.94 2.26 -2.76
N MET A 25 13.18 3.16 -1.80
CA MET A 25 13.55 2.78 -0.43
C MET A 25 12.44 1.98 0.26
N ALA A 26 11.18 2.42 0.13
CA ALA A 26 10.05 1.73 0.72
C ALA A 26 9.84 0.34 0.12
N LEU A 27 10.00 0.20 -1.20
CA LEU A 27 9.95 -1.09 -1.89
C LEU A 27 11.09 -2.02 -1.45
N LEU A 28 12.31 -1.51 -1.28
CA LEU A 28 13.41 -2.30 -0.73
C LEU A 28 13.08 -2.84 0.67
N ALA A 29 12.54 -1.98 1.54
CA ALA A 29 12.10 -2.40 2.87
C ALA A 29 10.98 -3.45 2.82
N ILE A 30 10.00 -3.31 1.91
CA ILE A 30 8.93 -4.30 1.71
C ILE A 30 9.49 -5.63 1.25
N ILE A 31 10.43 -5.63 0.29
CA ILE A 31 11.08 -6.88 -0.16
C ILE A 31 11.78 -7.52 1.04
N LEU A 32 12.60 -6.76 1.77
CA LEU A 32 13.30 -7.23 2.97
C LEU A 32 12.33 -7.81 4.01
N ALA A 33 11.18 -7.19 4.26
CA ALA A 33 10.19 -7.70 5.21
C ALA A 33 9.62 -9.07 4.81
N ASN A 34 9.52 -9.37 3.51
CA ASN A 34 8.93 -10.61 3.00
C ASN A 34 9.95 -11.75 2.80
N PHE A 35 11.25 -11.49 2.90
CA PHE A 35 12.28 -12.53 2.80
C PHE A 35 12.04 -13.76 3.69
N PRO A 36 11.60 -13.64 4.96
CA PRO A 36 11.37 -14.80 5.81
C PRO A 36 10.24 -15.71 5.29
N GLU A 37 9.25 -15.15 4.60
CA GLU A 37 8.15 -15.91 4.01
C GLU A 37 8.60 -16.61 2.72
N PHE A 38 9.29 -15.88 1.83
CA PHE A 38 9.84 -16.47 0.60
C PHE A 38 10.99 -17.46 0.84
N GLY A 39 11.73 -17.31 1.93
CA GLY A 39 12.77 -18.23 2.38
C GLY A 39 12.24 -19.43 3.18
N LEU A 40 10.91 -19.58 3.28
CA LEU A 40 10.21 -20.60 4.05
C LEU A 40 10.44 -20.58 5.57
N TRP A 41 11.25 -19.65 6.07
CA TRP A 41 11.57 -19.50 7.48
C TRP A 41 10.31 -19.31 8.34
N SER A 42 9.36 -18.51 7.86
CA SER A 42 8.09 -18.23 8.54
C SER A 42 7.22 -19.48 8.77
N PHE A 43 7.41 -20.54 7.99
CA PHE A 43 6.63 -21.79 8.09
C PHE A 43 7.28 -22.85 8.99
N LEU A 44 8.53 -22.65 9.40
CA LEU A 44 9.19 -23.52 10.39
C LEU A 44 8.61 -23.30 11.78
N SER A 45 8.46 -24.38 12.53
CA SER A 45 8.15 -24.32 13.96
C SER A 45 9.29 -23.65 14.75
N GLY A 46 8.96 -23.16 15.94
CA GLY A 46 9.97 -22.57 16.83
C GLY A 46 11.08 -23.55 17.21
N GLU A 47 10.76 -24.85 17.30
CA GLU A 47 11.71 -25.91 17.62
C GLU A 47 12.66 -26.16 16.45
N GLU A 48 12.14 -26.32 15.23
CA GLU A 48 12.95 -26.51 14.01
C GLU A 48 13.94 -25.36 13.79
N ARG A 49 13.50 -24.11 14.03
CA ARG A 49 14.37 -22.94 13.96
C ARG A 49 15.50 -22.98 14.99
N GLN A 50 15.25 -23.49 16.19
CA GLN A 50 16.25 -23.59 17.25
C GLN A 50 17.25 -24.73 17.01
N MET A 51 16.85 -25.77 16.29
CA MET A 51 17.75 -26.87 15.90
C MET A 51 18.72 -26.48 14.77
N MET A 52 18.52 -25.33 14.10
CA MET A 52 19.41 -24.90 13.03
C MET A 52 20.79 -24.48 13.55
N PRO A 53 21.88 -24.81 12.84
CA PRO A 53 23.24 -24.41 13.25
C PRO A 53 23.42 -22.89 13.42
N THR A 54 22.61 -22.09 12.73
CA THR A 54 22.65 -20.64 12.69
C THR A 54 21.66 -19.96 13.65
N ALA A 55 20.92 -20.72 14.47
CA ALA A 55 19.78 -20.23 15.25
C ALA A 55 20.08 -18.97 16.09
N SER A 56 21.26 -18.87 16.72
CA SER A 56 21.64 -17.69 17.51
C SER A 56 21.77 -16.43 16.65
N THR A 57 22.44 -16.54 15.51
CA THR A 57 22.59 -15.46 14.54
C THR A 57 21.25 -15.10 13.90
N ASP A 58 20.46 -16.11 13.53
CA ASP A 58 19.16 -15.91 12.88
C ASP A 58 18.19 -15.15 13.80
N ASN A 59 18.21 -15.43 15.10
CA ASN A 59 17.41 -14.69 16.08
C ASN A 59 17.80 -13.21 16.16
N VAL A 60 19.11 -12.89 16.13
CA VAL A 60 19.60 -11.50 16.14
C VAL A 60 19.19 -10.80 14.84
N VAL A 61 19.40 -11.43 13.69
CA VAL A 61 19.01 -10.88 12.39
C VAL A 61 17.50 -10.65 12.33
N ARG A 62 16.71 -11.61 12.81
CA ARG A 62 15.24 -11.50 12.82
C ARG A 62 14.76 -10.38 13.74
N TYR A 63 15.39 -10.22 14.90
CA TYR A 63 15.09 -9.10 15.80
C TYR A 63 15.42 -7.74 15.15
N MET A 64 16.58 -7.62 14.50
CA MET A 64 16.95 -6.41 13.76
C MET A 64 15.98 -6.11 12.62
N GLN A 65 15.56 -7.13 11.87
CA GLN A 65 14.59 -7.00 10.79
C GLN A 65 13.23 -6.54 11.31
N TYR A 66 12.73 -7.15 12.40
CA TYR A 66 11.50 -6.73 13.05
C TYR A 66 11.59 -5.27 13.53
N PHE A 67 12.69 -4.90 14.18
CA PHE A 67 12.85 -3.56 14.73
C PHE A 67 12.99 -2.48 13.65
N LEU A 68 13.76 -2.74 12.58
CA LEU A 68 14.15 -1.75 11.58
C LEU A 68 13.23 -1.72 10.35
N ILE A 69 12.64 -2.85 9.96
CA ILE A 69 12.02 -3.02 8.65
C ILE A 69 10.53 -3.26 8.76
N ASP A 70 10.13 -4.24 9.57
CA ASP A 70 8.74 -4.69 9.63
C ASP A 70 7.78 -3.53 9.95
N GLY A 71 6.71 -3.43 9.16
CA GLY A 71 5.73 -2.34 9.22
C GLY A 71 6.22 -1.01 8.64
N LYS A 72 7.49 -0.63 8.82
CA LYS A 72 7.99 0.70 8.41
C LYS A 72 7.96 0.90 6.89
N GLY A 73 8.36 -0.12 6.14
CA GLY A 73 8.29 -0.11 4.67
C GLY A 73 6.86 0.09 4.17
N TYR A 74 5.91 -0.63 4.78
CA TYR A 74 4.48 -0.48 4.47
C TYR A 74 3.97 0.92 4.81
N THR A 75 4.23 1.45 6.01
CA THR A 75 3.80 2.80 6.39
C THR A 75 4.32 3.87 5.44
N LEU A 76 5.62 3.82 5.11
CA LEU A 76 6.23 4.78 4.19
C LEU A 76 5.62 4.65 2.79
N PHE A 77 5.47 3.42 2.28
CA PHE A 77 4.86 3.18 0.98
C PHE A 77 3.41 3.67 0.93
N SER A 78 2.59 3.41 1.97
CA SER A 78 1.20 3.90 2.08
C SER A 78 1.11 5.40 1.95
N LEU A 79 1.98 6.12 2.68
CA LEU A 79 2.00 7.58 2.66
C LEU A 79 2.37 8.10 1.27
N LEU A 80 3.43 7.56 0.66
CA LEU A 80 3.91 7.95 -0.67
C LEU A 80 2.92 7.60 -1.78
N PHE A 81 2.18 6.51 -1.61
CA PHE A 81 1.07 6.14 -2.49
C PHE A 81 -0.04 7.18 -2.39
N GLY A 82 -0.47 7.56 -1.19
CA GLY A 82 -1.47 8.61 -0.97
C GLY A 82 -1.07 9.96 -1.55
N CYS A 83 0.17 10.42 -1.31
CA CYS A 83 0.70 11.64 -1.92
C CYS A 83 0.71 11.54 -3.46
N GLY A 84 1.17 10.41 -4.00
CA GLY A 84 1.17 10.16 -5.44
C GLY A 84 -0.23 10.20 -6.03
N PHE A 85 -1.19 9.56 -5.37
CA PHE A 85 -2.59 9.59 -5.72
C PHE A 85 -3.11 11.04 -5.78
N SER A 86 -2.86 11.85 -4.74
CA SER A 86 -3.35 13.24 -4.68
C SER A 86 -2.86 14.06 -5.87
N ILE A 87 -1.58 13.91 -6.24
CA ILE A 87 -0.99 14.60 -7.40
C ILE A 87 -1.65 14.14 -8.70
N ILE A 88 -1.89 12.83 -8.88
CA ILE A 88 -2.52 12.31 -10.10
C ILE A 88 -3.98 12.78 -10.18
N LEU A 89 -4.72 12.75 -9.06
CA LEU A 89 -6.12 13.19 -9.02
C LEU A 89 -6.23 14.68 -9.32
N GLU A 90 -5.38 15.53 -8.75
CA GLU A 90 -5.37 16.96 -9.01
C GLU A 90 -5.15 17.26 -10.50
N HIS A 91 -4.14 16.61 -11.12
CA HIS A 91 -3.92 16.72 -12.55
C HIS A 91 -5.09 16.19 -13.39
N ALA A 92 -5.76 15.13 -12.94
CA ALA A 92 -6.93 14.58 -13.61
C ALA A 92 -8.11 15.57 -13.57
N LEU A 93 -8.37 16.19 -12.42
CA LEU A 93 -9.43 17.18 -12.23
C LEU A 93 -9.20 18.44 -13.06
N GLN A 94 -7.96 18.95 -13.10
CA GLN A 94 -7.59 20.10 -13.95
C GLN A 94 -7.82 19.85 -15.45
N ARG A 95 -7.80 18.58 -15.88
CA ARG A 95 -8.03 18.15 -17.28
C ARG A 95 -9.50 17.83 -17.59
N GLY A 96 -10.40 17.85 -16.60
CA GLY A 96 -11.81 17.51 -16.78
C GLY A 96 -12.08 16.01 -16.98
N THR A 97 -13.17 15.67 -17.66
CA THR A 97 -13.69 14.30 -17.80
C THR A 97 -12.67 13.30 -18.37
N GLY A 98 -11.85 13.72 -19.33
CA GLY A 98 -10.80 12.88 -19.90
C GLY A 98 -9.69 12.52 -18.90
N GLY A 99 -9.40 13.41 -17.94
CA GLY A 99 -8.41 13.15 -16.88
C GLY A 99 -8.89 12.10 -15.88
N ILE A 100 -10.14 12.21 -15.44
CA ILE A 100 -10.76 11.26 -14.50
C ILE A 100 -10.88 9.86 -15.13
N LEU A 101 -11.25 9.77 -16.40
CA LEU A 101 -11.28 8.48 -17.11
C LEU A 101 -9.89 7.81 -17.14
N LEU A 102 -8.84 8.58 -17.41
CA LEU A 102 -7.46 8.07 -17.40
C LEU A 102 -7.02 7.64 -16.00
N PHE A 103 -7.45 8.35 -14.96
CA PHE A 103 -7.20 7.99 -13.57
C PHE A 103 -7.78 6.61 -13.24
N TYR A 104 -9.08 6.42 -13.48
CA TYR A 104 -9.74 5.14 -13.20
C TYR A 104 -9.18 4.00 -14.07
N ARG A 105 -8.85 4.27 -15.34
CA ARG A 105 -8.20 3.27 -16.20
C ARG A 105 -6.87 2.78 -15.62
N ARG A 106 -6.05 3.68 -15.06
CA ARG A 106 -4.80 3.31 -14.39
C ARG A 106 -5.05 2.45 -13.16
N MET A 107 -6.02 2.82 -12.33
CA MET A 107 -6.38 2.04 -11.14
C MET A 107 -6.94 0.67 -11.52
N THR A 108 -7.74 0.55 -12.59
CA THR A 108 -8.27 -0.74 -13.07
C THR A 108 -7.15 -1.64 -13.59
N ILE A 109 -6.20 -1.10 -14.36
CA ILE A 109 -5.03 -1.89 -14.81
C ILE A 109 -4.22 -2.36 -13.60
N LEU A 110 -3.99 -1.48 -12.61
CA LEU A 110 -3.31 -1.85 -11.37
C LEU A 110 -4.06 -2.95 -10.61
N LEU A 111 -5.39 -2.84 -10.49
CA LEU A 111 -6.24 -3.83 -9.82
C LEU A 111 -6.21 -5.17 -10.53
N LEU A 112 -6.25 -5.20 -11.86
CA LEU A 112 -6.17 -6.44 -12.64
C LEU A 112 -4.82 -7.12 -12.45
N MET A 113 -3.72 -6.36 -12.51
CA MET A 113 -2.39 -6.92 -12.23
C MET A 113 -2.28 -7.43 -10.80
N ALA A 114 -2.81 -6.68 -9.84
CA ALA A 114 -2.83 -7.06 -8.44
C ALA A 114 -3.64 -8.34 -8.20
N PHE A 115 -4.80 -8.47 -8.85
CA PHE A 115 -5.64 -9.65 -8.77
C PHE A 115 -4.94 -10.87 -9.35
N CYS A 116 -4.31 -10.74 -10.53
CA CYS A 116 -3.49 -11.82 -11.08
C CYS A 116 -2.32 -12.17 -10.16
N HIS A 117 -1.64 -11.19 -9.58
CA HIS A 117 -0.55 -11.42 -8.64
C HIS A 117 -1.04 -12.17 -7.38
N LEU A 118 -2.15 -11.74 -6.79
CA LEU A 118 -2.75 -12.39 -5.63
C LEU A 118 -3.16 -13.85 -5.92
N MET A 119 -3.72 -14.10 -7.09
CA MET A 119 -4.27 -15.42 -7.45
C MET A 119 -3.21 -16.41 -7.94
N PHE A 120 -2.14 -15.93 -8.60
CA PHE A 120 -1.15 -16.79 -9.26
C PHE A 120 0.26 -16.74 -8.66
N ILE A 121 0.61 -15.72 -7.86
CA ILE A 121 1.98 -15.50 -7.38
C ILE A 121 2.07 -15.65 -5.87
N TRP A 122 1.37 -14.82 -5.09
CA TRP A 122 1.50 -14.81 -3.63
C TRP A 122 0.32 -14.11 -2.94
N SER A 123 -0.11 -14.64 -1.79
CA SER A 123 -1.29 -14.19 -1.05
C SER A 123 -1.11 -12.88 -0.28
N GLY A 124 0.12 -12.43 -0.02
CA GLY A 124 0.39 -11.18 0.70
C GLY A 124 0.35 -9.91 -0.18
N ASP A 125 -0.50 -9.89 -1.20
CA ASP A 125 -0.58 -8.78 -2.15
C ASP A 125 -1.10 -7.50 -1.49
N ILE A 126 -0.31 -6.44 -1.57
CA ILE A 126 -0.73 -5.10 -1.14
C ILE A 126 -1.38 -4.29 -2.27
N LEU A 127 -1.12 -4.63 -3.53
CA LEU A 127 -1.53 -3.82 -4.67
C LEU A 127 -3.05 -3.77 -4.82
N CYS A 128 -3.76 -4.86 -4.51
CA CYS A 128 -5.21 -4.96 -4.56
C CYS A 128 -5.85 -3.96 -3.60
N LEU A 129 -5.32 -3.88 -2.37
CA LEU A 129 -5.75 -2.92 -1.37
C LEU A 129 -5.53 -1.49 -1.87
N TYR A 130 -4.33 -1.18 -2.37
CA TYR A 130 -4.02 0.17 -2.87
C TYR A 130 -4.83 0.57 -4.10
N ALA A 131 -5.04 -0.33 -5.05
CA ALA A 131 -5.84 -0.07 -6.24
C ALA A 131 -7.30 0.19 -5.86
N THR A 132 -7.85 -0.60 -4.94
CA THR A 132 -9.23 -0.44 -4.44
C THR A 132 -9.37 0.88 -3.68
N LEU A 133 -8.48 1.16 -2.71
CA LEU A 133 -8.46 2.43 -2.00
C LEU A 133 -8.29 3.61 -2.97
N GLY A 134 -7.43 3.47 -3.98
CA GLY A 134 -7.24 4.46 -5.05
C GLY A 134 -8.51 4.77 -5.84
N MET A 135 -9.40 3.80 -6.05
CA MET A 135 -10.69 4.03 -6.70
C MET A 135 -11.71 4.75 -5.81
N ILE A 136 -11.62 4.56 -4.49
CA ILE A 136 -12.55 5.12 -3.49
C ILE A 136 -12.09 6.53 -3.05
N LEU A 137 -10.78 6.76 -2.95
CA LEU A 137 -10.18 8.02 -2.48
C LEU A 137 -10.72 9.30 -3.16
N PRO A 138 -11.08 9.34 -4.46
CA PRO A 138 -11.68 10.52 -5.08
C PRO A 138 -12.99 10.98 -4.41
N LEU A 139 -13.72 10.08 -3.76
CA LEU A 139 -14.94 10.41 -3.01
C LEU A 139 -14.65 11.32 -1.81
N PHE A 140 -13.45 11.22 -1.22
CA PHE A 140 -13.03 12.02 -0.08
C PHE A 140 -12.45 13.39 -0.50
N HIS A 141 -12.18 13.61 -1.78
CA HIS A 141 -11.51 14.82 -2.27
C HIS A 141 -12.33 16.10 -2.06
N GLN A 142 -13.67 15.99 -2.07
CA GLN A 142 -14.57 17.14 -1.91
C GLN A 142 -14.99 17.38 -0.45
N LEU A 143 -14.50 16.57 0.51
CA LEU A 143 -14.83 16.75 1.91
C LEU A 143 -14.09 17.97 2.50
N SER A 144 -14.76 18.67 3.42
CA SER A 144 -14.09 19.68 4.23
C SER A 144 -12.98 19.07 5.09
N ASN A 145 -11.99 19.87 5.52
CA ASN A 145 -10.91 19.40 6.40
C ASN A 145 -11.43 18.66 7.64
N LYS A 146 -12.56 19.11 8.21
CA LYS A 146 -13.22 18.43 9.33
C LYS A 146 -13.78 17.07 8.94
N GLY A 147 -14.42 16.97 7.76
CA GLY A 147 -14.92 15.70 7.22
C GLY A 147 -13.79 14.72 6.93
N LEU A 148 -12.67 15.20 6.40
CA LEU A 148 -11.50 14.38 6.14
C LEU A 148 -10.90 13.83 7.45
N LEU A 149 -10.74 14.67 8.48
CA LEU A 149 -10.26 14.24 9.80
C LEU A 149 -11.19 13.20 10.45
N TRP A 150 -12.51 13.41 10.38
CA TRP A 150 -13.48 12.43 10.87
C TRP A 150 -13.39 11.11 10.12
N SER A 151 -13.31 11.16 8.78
CA SER A 151 -13.18 9.95 7.97
C SER A 151 -11.90 9.18 8.27
N ALA A 152 -10.77 9.87 8.43
CA ALA A 152 -9.50 9.28 8.81
C ALA A 152 -9.56 8.65 10.21
N GLY A 153 -10.17 9.35 11.17
CA GLY A 153 -10.42 8.82 12.51
C GLY A 153 -11.25 7.55 12.48
N ILE A 154 -12.39 7.57 11.77
CA ILE A 154 -13.25 6.39 11.62
C ILE A 154 -12.48 5.22 11.00
N LEU A 155 -11.75 5.45 9.90
CA LEU A 155 -10.94 4.42 9.23
C LEU A 155 -9.84 3.85 10.13
N LEU A 156 -9.22 4.68 10.99
CA LEU A 156 -8.21 4.23 11.95
C LEU A 156 -8.79 3.41 13.11
N PHE A 157 -9.98 3.77 13.60
CA PHE A 157 -10.64 3.07 14.69
C PHE A 157 -11.47 1.86 14.24
N LEU A 158 -11.80 1.77 12.94
CA LEU A 158 -12.61 0.69 12.39
C LEU A 158 -12.05 -0.72 12.72
N PRO A 159 -10.74 -1.01 12.56
CA PRO A 159 -10.22 -2.34 12.89
C PRO A 159 -10.32 -2.66 14.38
N VAL A 160 -10.09 -1.66 15.25
CA VAL A 160 -10.19 -1.81 16.71
C VAL A 160 -11.65 -2.10 17.12
N ALA A 161 -12.60 -1.39 16.51
CA ALA A 161 -14.02 -1.62 16.76
C ALA A 161 -14.47 -3.01 16.27
N MET A 162 -13.98 -3.45 15.11
CA MET A 162 -14.28 -4.78 14.57
C MET A 162 -13.72 -5.89 15.47
N ASP A 163 -12.48 -5.77 15.94
CA ASP A 163 -11.86 -6.73 16.87
C ASP A 163 -12.62 -6.80 18.20
N PHE A 164 -12.99 -5.64 18.76
CA PHE A 164 -13.82 -5.58 19.96
C PHE A 164 -15.20 -6.23 19.76
N LEU A 165 -15.86 -5.99 18.62
CA LEU A 165 -17.15 -6.61 18.29
C LEU A 165 -17.04 -8.12 18.12
N GLN A 166 -15.97 -8.61 17.48
CA GLN A 166 -15.70 -10.04 17.33
C GLN A 166 -15.52 -10.71 18.70
N GLN A 167 -14.75 -10.09 19.60
CA GLN A 167 -14.57 -10.58 20.96
C GLN A 167 -15.86 -10.55 21.78
N ALA A 168 -16.70 -9.53 21.62
CA ALA A 168 -17.95 -9.39 22.36
C ALA A 168 -19.07 -10.32 21.85
N THR A 169 -19.13 -10.59 20.55
CA THR A 169 -20.21 -11.39 19.93
C THR A 169 -19.82 -12.84 19.68
N GLY A 170 -18.53 -13.16 19.69
CA GLY A 170 -18.01 -14.49 19.33
C GLY A 170 -18.18 -14.84 17.84
N ILE A 171 -18.68 -13.91 17.01
CA ILE A 171 -18.87 -14.13 15.57
C ILE A 171 -17.58 -13.74 14.87
N SER A 172 -16.88 -14.73 14.30
CA SER A 172 -15.73 -14.47 13.43
C SER A 172 -16.19 -13.86 12.12
N ILE A 173 -15.96 -12.56 11.96
CA ILE A 173 -16.14 -11.88 10.68
C ILE A 173 -14.83 -12.11 9.92
N ALA A 174 -14.79 -13.22 9.17
CA ALA A 174 -13.63 -13.64 8.37
C ALA A 174 -13.36 -12.67 7.22
#